data_AF-A0A1A9NBE4-F1
#
_entry.id   AF-A0A1A9NBE4-F1
#
_cell.length_a   1.000
_cell.length_b   1.000
_cell.length_c   1.000
_cell.angle_alpha   90.00
_cell.angle_beta   90.00
_cell.angle_gamma   90.00
#
_symmetry.space_group_name_H-M   'P 1'
#
loop_
_entity.id
_entity.type
_entity.pdbx_description
1 polymer ?
#
loop_
_entity_poly.entity_id
_entity_poly.type
_entity_poly.pdbx_seq_one_letter_code
_entity_poly.pdbx_strand_id
1 'polypeptide(L)' 'MYEPLETCAADFNDLQKTLADPAGGPRLAAIRTALEATAKNLSEASGATEVDRNNLAKLYRGMLAASRIVAHLQDKGGAA' A
#
# COMPACT_ATOMS: atom_id res chain seq x y z
N MET A 1 -7.69 -9.08 -6.83
CA MET A 1 -6.32 -8.75 -6.35
C MET A 1 -6.27 -7.48 -5.52
N TYR A 2 -6.91 -6.40 -5.98
CA TYR A 2 -6.76 -5.04 -5.43
C TYR A 2 -7.87 -4.65 -4.46
N GLU A 3 -8.81 -5.55 -4.17
CA GLU A 3 -9.95 -5.35 -3.27
C GLU A 3 -9.53 -4.80 -1.90
N PRO A 4 -8.37 -5.19 -1.29
CA PRO A 4 -7.93 -4.58 -0.05
C PRO A 4 -7.75 -3.06 -0.14
N LEU A 5 -7.29 -2.53 -1.27
CA LEU A 5 -7.07 -1.09 -1.46
C LEU A 5 -8.36 -0.30 -1.59
N GLU A 6 -9.44 -0.92 -2.05
CA GLU A 6 -10.73 -0.24 -2.22
C GLU A 6 -11.25 0.30 -0.89
N THR A 7 -11.01 -0.44 0.21
CA THR A 7 -11.46 -0.07 1.55
C THR A 7 -10.79 1.18 2.11
N CYS A 8 -9.59 1.52 1.62
CA CYS A 8 -8.82 2.69 2.04
C CYS A 8 -8.57 3.69 0.90
N ALA A 9 -9.27 3.56 -0.23
CA ALA A 9 -8.98 4.33 -1.43
C ALA A 9 -9.11 5.85 -1.22
N ALA A 10 -10.09 6.30 -0.44
CA ALA A 10 -10.28 7.71 -0.13
C ALA A 10 -9.11 8.30 0.66
N ASP A 11 -8.71 7.63 1.75
CA ASP A 11 -7.58 8.06 2.59
C ASP A 11 -6.24 7.93 1.85
N PHE A 12 -6.10 6.93 0.97
CA PHE A 12 -4.91 6.74 0.15
C PHE A 12 -4.77 7.80 -0.96
N ASN A 13 -5.88 8.17 -1.61
CA ASN A 13 -5.90 9.24 -2.62
C ASN A 13 -5.60 10.61 -2.01
N ASP A 14 -5.94 10.82 -0.73
CA ASP A 14 -5.63 12.03 0.03
C ASP A 14 -4.62 11.73 1.16
N LEU A 15 -3.53 11.04 0.81
CA LEU A 15 -2.54 10.59 1.78
C LEU A 15 -1.92 11.76 2.58
N GLN A 16 -1.75 12.93 1.96
CA GLN A 16 -1.21 14.12 2.64
C GLN A 16 -2.13 14.58 3.77
N LYS A 17 -3.45 14.63 3.54
CA LYS A 17 -4.42 14.95 4.59
C LYS A 17 -4.43 13.90 5.69
N THR A 18 -4.33 12.62 5.33
CA THR A 18 -4.28 11.52 6.30
C THR A 18 -3.02 11.59 7.17
N LEU A 19 -1.87 11.99 6.60
CA LEU A 19 -0.62 12.21 7.32
C LEU A 19 -0.65 13.43 8.23
N ALA A 20 -1.35 14.50 7.84
CA ALA A 20 -1.46 15.73 8.62
C ALA A 20 -2.47 15.64 9.78
N ASP A 21 -3.31 14.61 9.79
CA ASP A 21 -4.29 14.39 10.84
C ASP A 21 -3.63 13.74 12.08
N PRO A 22 -3.67 14.39 13.27
CA PRO A 22 -3.13 13.82 14.51
C PRO A 22 -3.76 12.47 14.90
N ALA A 23 -5.01 12.21 14.46
CA ALA A 23 -5.71 10.94 14.64
C ALA A 23 -5.64 10.03 13.40
N GLY A 24 -4.78 10.35 12.42
CA GLY A 24 -4.61 9.62 11.16
C GLY A 24 -3.92 8.26 11.29
N GLY A 25 -3.24 7.98 12.41
CA GLY A 25 -2.45 6.76 12.63
C GLY A 25 -3.15 5.45 12.25
N PRO A 26 -4.39 5.17 12.73
CA PRO A 26 -5.12 3.97 12.37
C PRO A 26 -5.42 3.84 10.86
N ARG A 27 -5.69 4.97 10.17
CA ARG A 27 -5.92 4.98 8.72
C ARG A 27 -4.64 4.73 7.94
N LEU A 28 -3.52 5.30 8.36
CA LEU A 28 -2.20 5.01 7.78
C LEU A 28 -1.82 3.52 7.97
N ALA A 29 -2.12 2.94 9.12
CA ALA A 29 -1.94 1.52 9.37
C ALA A 29 -2.84 0.64 8.48
N ALA A 30 -4.09 1.06 8.25
CA ALA A 30 -5.00 0.38 7.34
C ALA A 30 -4.50 0.41 5.88
N ILE A 31 -4.00 1.56 5.41
CA ILE A 31 -3.38 1.71 4.09
C ILE A 31 -2.19 0.76 3.93
N ARG A 32 -1.29 0.71 4.92
CA ARG A 32 -0.13 -0.20 4.88
C ARG A 32 -0.55 -1.67 4.82
N THR A 33 -1.51 -2.05 5.67
CA THR A 33 -2.07 -3.41 5.69
C THR A 33 -2.69 -3.76 4.33
N ALA A 34 -3.44 -2.84 3.72
CA ALA A 34 -4.06 -3.04 2.41
C ALA A 34 -3.02 -3.21 1.28
N LEU A 35 -1.93 -2.44 1.30
CA LEU A 35 -0.81 -2.57 0.37
C LEU A 35 -0.13 -3.94 0.51
N GLU A 36 0.13 -4.40 1.74
CA GLU A 36 0.74 -5.71 2.00
C GLU A 36 -0.19 -6.87 1.62
N ALA A 37 -1.48 -6.77 1.91
CA ALA A 37 -2.48 -7.76 1.48
C ALA A 37 -2.58 -7.84 -0.04
N THR A 38 -2.55 -6.69 -0.72
CA THR A 38 -2.53 -6.63 -2.19
C THR A 38 -1.25 -7.23 -2.77
N ALA A 39 -0.10 -6.97 -2.14
CA ALA A 39 1.16 -7.62 -2.51
C ALA A 39 1.03 -9.15 -2.41
N LYS A 40 0.49 -9.66 -1.30
CA LYS A 40 0.24 -11.10 -1.14
C LYS A 40 -0.65 -11.65 -2.25
N ASN A 41 -1.78 -11.00 -2.55
CA ASN A 41 -2.68 -11.40 -3.64
C ASN A 41 -1.97 -11.44 -5.00
N LEU A 42 -1.08 -10.47 -5.27
CA LEU A 42 -0.29 -10.42 -6.50
C LEU A 42 0.75 -11.55 -6.57
N SER A 43 1.32 -11.97 -5.43
CA SER A 43 2.28 -13.08 -5.36
C SER A 43 1.64 -14.45 -5.53
N GLU A 44 0.37 -14.59 -5.13
CA GLU A 44 -0.42 -15.83 -5.28
C GLU A 44 -1.06 -15.97 -6.66
N ALA A 45 -1.09 -14.89 -7.44
CA ALA A 45 -1.65 -14.89 -8.76
C ALA A 45 -0.75 -15.55 -9.80
N SER A 46 -1.38 -16.27 -10.72
CA SER A 46 -0.70 -16.94 -11.82
C SER A 46 -0.68 -16.07 -13.08
N GLY A 47 0.51 -15.85 -13.65
CA GLY A 47 0.69 -15.22 -14.96
C GLY A 47 0.84 -16.27 -16.07
N ALA A 48 0.02 -16.16 -17.12
CA ALA A 48 0.02 -17.11 -18.24
C ALA A 48 1.32 -17.06 -19.04
N THR A 49 1.89 -15.87 -19.22
CA THR A 49 3.15 -15.65 -19.93
C THR A 49 4.28 -15.26 -18.98
N GLU A 50 5.52 -15.31 -19.47
CA GLU A 50 6.67 -14.78 -18.74
C GLU A 50 6.53 -13.27 -18.47
N VAL A 51 5.99 -12.53 -19.44
CA VAL A 51 5.71 -11.09 -19.31
C VAL A 51 4.73 -10.84 -18.17
N ASP A 52 3.66 -11.63 -18.07
CA ASP A 52 2.69 -11.50 -16.99
C ASP A 52 3.32 -11.76 -15.63
N ARG A 53 4.11 -12.83 -15.50
CA ARG A 53 4.82 -13.15 -14.25
C ARG A 53 5.79 -12.04 -13.84
N ASN A 54 6.51 -11.46 -14.80
CA ASN A 54 7.40 -10.33 -14.55
C ASN A 54 6.63 -9.09 -14.08
N ASN A 55 5.50 -8.79 -14.73
CA ASN A 55 4.63 -7.68 -14.36
C ASN A 55 4.05 -7.86 -12.94
N LEU A 56 3.56 -9.06 -12.60
CA LEU A 56 3.10 -9.39 -11.25
C LEU A 56 4.22 -9.21 -10.21
N ALA A 57 5.44 -9.67 -10.51
CA ALA A 57 6.59 -9.49 -9.62
C ALA A 57 6.97 -8.01 -9.41
N LYS A 58 6.87 -7.17 -10.46
CA LYS A 58 7.08 -5.72 -10.36
C LYS A 58 6.01 -5.07 -9.48
N LEU A 59 4.74 -5.42 -9.69
CA LEU A 59 3.63 -4.90 -8.89
C LEU A 59 3.76 -5.30 -7.42
N TYR A 60 4.09 -6.57 -7.14
CA TYR A 60 4.37 -7.05 -5.78
C TYR A 60 5.43 -6.20 -5.07
N ARG A 61 6.58 -5.98 -5.73
CA ARG A 61 7.67 -5.16 -5.18
C ARG A 61 7.23 -3.70 -4.99
N GLY A 62 6.44 -3.17 -5.92
CA GLY A 62 5.87 -1.83 -5.84
C GLY A 62 4.97 -1.65 -4.63
N MET A 63 4.08 -2.61 -4.35
CA MET A 63 3.19 -2.58 -3.18
C MET A 63 3.97 -2.60 -1.86
N LEU A 64 5.00 -3.45 -1.75
CA LEU A 64 5.85 -3.48 -0.55
C LEU A 64 6.64 -2.18 -0.37
N ALA A 65 7.17 -1.62 -1.45
CA ALA A 65 7.87 -0.33 -1.41
C ALA A 65 6.93 0.78 -0.94
N ALA A 66 5.69 0.82 -1.46
CA ALA A 66 4.68 1.78 -1.05
C ALA A 66 4.32 1.66 0.45
N SER A 67 4.11 0.44 0.98
CA SER A 67 3.83 0.25 2.42
C SER A 67 4.95 0.83 3.29
N ARG A 68 6.21 0.58 2.92
CA ARG A 68 7.39 1.12 3.63
C ARG A 68 7.50 2.63 3.54
N ILE A 69 7.18 3.22 2.38
CA ILE A 69 7.15 4.68 2.21
C ILE A 69 6.10 5.30 3.13
N VAL A 70 4.89 4.75 3.19
CA VAL A 70 3.83 5.25 4.09
C VAL A 70 4.27 5.18 5.55
N ALA A 71 4.90 4.08 5.97
CA ALA A 71 5.45 3.95 7.32
C ALA A 71 6.50 5.03 7.62
N HIS A 72 7.45 5.24 6.70
CA HIS A 72 8.50 6.26 6.85
C HIS A 72 7.95 7.69 6.89
N LEU A 73 6.90 7.97 6.12
CA LEU A 73 6.22 9.27 6.12
C LEU A 73 5.49 9.51 7.44
N GLN A 74 4.84 8.49 8.00
CA GLN A 74 4.21 8.56 9.32
C GLN A 74 5.23 8.88 10.42
N ASP A 75 6.37 8.19 10.43
CA ASP A 75 7.43 8.41 11.42
C ASP A 75 8.01 9.82 11.35
N LYS A 76 8.14 10.38 10.14
CA LYS A 76 8.59 11.77 9.95
C LYS A 76 7.54 12.81 10.32
N GLY A 77 6.27 12.55 10.03
CA GLY A 77 5.16 13.45 10.37
C GLY A 77 4.88 13.54 11.87
N GLY A 78 5.17 12.48 12.63
CA GLY A 78 5.04 12.46 14.10
C GLY A 78 6.21 13.10 14.87
N ALA A 79 7.27 13.53 14.17
CA ALA A 79 8.45 14.17 14.76
C ALA A 79 8.44 15.71 14.66
N ALA A 80 7.28 16.31 14.33
CA ALA A 80 7.07 17.75 14.16
C ALA A 80 6.40 18.37 15.40
#